data_AF-A0A8X7C9X2-F1
#
_entry.id   AF-A0A8X7C9X2-F1
#
_cell.length_a   1.000
_cell.length_b   1.000
_cell.length_c   1.000
_cell.angle_alpha   90.00
_cell.angle_beta   90.00
_cell.angle_gamma   90.00
#
_symmetry.space_group_name_H-M   'P 1'
#
loop_
_entity.id
_entity.type
_entity.pdbx_description
1 polymer ?
#
loop_
_entity_poly.entity_id
_entity_poly.type
_entity_poly.pdbx_seq_one_letter_code
_entity_poly.pdbx_strand_id
1 'polypeptide(L)'
;MTVVIPGLNKVRRNSNESAVTSEGSTSHNELINGAESGPEVLVDHSYCSCGWPEYSLVPRGSRKGMDFVLFAMLTDYEEDREEELSAPYHNPEHRSMAARYQMLSDNEA
;
A
#
# COMPACT_ATOMS: atom_id res chain seq x y z
N MET A 1 -9.02 3.84 4.26
CA MET A 1 -9.77 4.35 5.43
C MET A 1 -10.87 3.37 5.79
N THR A 2 -11.10 3.10 7.08
CA THR A 2 -12.21 2.27 7.57
C THR A 2 -13.12 3.12 8.43
N VAL A 3 -14.41 3.19 8.08
CA VAL A 3 -15.42 3.90 8.88
C VAL A 3 -15.95 2.95 9.95
N VAL A 4 -15.91 3.39 11.21
CA VAL A 4 -16.48 2.67 12.36
C VAL A 4 -17.76 3.38 12.82
N ILE A 5 -18.83 2.61 13.06
CA ILE A 5 -20.09 3.15 13.57
C ILE A 5 -20.21 2.94 15.09
N PRO A 6 -21.11 3.64 15.80
CA PRO A 6 -21.34 3.35 17.21
C PRO A 6 -21.75 1.88 17.45
N GLY A 7 -21.11 1.24 18.43
CA GLY A 7 -21.37 -0.15 18.79
C GLY A 7 -20.30 -1.12 18.28
N LEU A 8 -20.70 -2.37 18.06
CA LEU A 8 -19.76 -3.45 17.70
C LEU A 8 -19.41 -3.41 16.21
N ASN A 9 -18.13 -3.28 15.91
CA ASN A 9 -17.59 -3.31 14.55
C ASN A 9 -16.62 -4.49 14.38
N LYS A 10 -16.56 -5.05 13.17
CA LYS A 10 -15.57 -6.07 12.79
C LYS A 10 -14.81 -5.62 11.56
N VAL A 11 -13.56 -5.23 11.75
CA VAL A 11 -12.68 -4.80 10.66
C VAL A 11 -11.96 -6.01 10.07
N ARG A 12 -11.91 -6.09 8.73
CA ARG A 12 -11.18 -7.13 7.98
C ARG A 12 -10.35 -6.44 6.91
N ARG A 13 -9.10 -6.88 6.76
CA ARG A 13 -8.17 -6.40 5.74
C ARG A 13 -7.36 -7.60 5.25
N ASN A 14 -7.19 -7.71 3.94
CA ASN A 14 -6.41 -8.78 3.35
C ASN A 14 -4.92 -8.41 3.33
N SER A 15 -4.03 -9.40 3.33
CA SER A 15 -2.58 -9.17 3.30
C SER A 15 -2.10 -8.47 2.03
N ASN A 16 -2.75 -8.75 0.90
CA ASN A 16 -2.46 -8.09 -0.38
C ASN A 16 -2.86 -6.61 -0.38
N GLU A 17 -3.70 -6.17 0.57
CA GLU A 17 -4.09 -4.77 0.77
C GLU A 17 -3.17 -4.03 1.74
N SER A 18 -2.02 -4.60 2.07
CA SER A 18 -1.03 -3.96 2.92
C SER A 18 -0.51 -2.66 2.29
N ALA A 19 -0.35 -1.63 3.11
CA ALA A 19 0.17 -0.33 2.66
C ALA A 19 1.70 -0.32 2.57
N VAL A 20 2.38 -1.36 3.06
CA VAL A 20 3.84 -1.46 3.03
C VAL A 20 4.36 -2.29 1.86
N THR A 21 3.53 -3.14 1.27
CA THR A 21 3.96 -4.03 0.18
C THR A 21 3.46 -3.57 -1.17
N SER A 22 4.32 -3.75 -2.17
CA SER A 22 3.97 -3.59 -3.58
C SER A 22 3.85 -4.95 -4.26
N GLU A 23 2.99 -5.04 -5.27
CA GLU A 23 2.94 -6.20 -6.15
C GLU A 23 4.22 -6.29 -6.99
N GLY A 24 4.48 -7.48 -7.56
CA GLY A 24 5.70 -7.77 -8.30
C GLY A 24 5.89 -6.84 -9.50
N SER A 25 7.14 -6.52 -9.81
CA SER A 25 7.48 -5.72 -11.00
C SER A 25 7.21 -6.52 -12.28
N THR A 26 6.58 -5.87 -13.25
CA THR A 26 6.41 -6.39 -14.61
C THR A 26 7.76 -6.76 -15.22
N SER A 27 7.84 -7.96 -15.81
CA SER A 27 9.06 -8.42 -16.47
C SER A 27 9.33 -7.66 -17.77
N HIS A 28 10.59 -7.66 -18.21
CA HIS A 28 10.96 -6.97 -19.45
C HIS A 28 10.16 -7.43 -20.68
N ASN A 29 9.86 -8.73 -20.77
CA ASN A 29 9.09 -9.28 -21.89
C ASN A 29 7.63 -8.81 -21.84
N GLU A 30 7.03 -8.73 -20.66
CA GLU A 30 5.66 -8.21 -20.48
C GLU A 30 5.57 -6.72 -20.83
N LEU A 31 6.61 -5.94 -20.48
CA LEU A 31 6.71 -4.54 -20.88
C LEU A 31 6.81 -4.37 -22.40
N ILE A 32 7.64 -5.19 -23.07
CA ILE A 32 7.76 -5.17 -24.54
C ILE A 32 6.42 -5.53 -25.19
N ASN A 33 5.80 -6.64 -24.78
CA ASN A 33 4.52 -7.08 -25.32
C ASN A 33 3.42 -6.04 -25.08
N GLY A 34 3.40 -5.40 -23.91
CA GLY A 34 2.47 -4.32 -23.58
C GLY A 34 2.68 -3.07 -24.43
N ALA A 35 3.94 -2.70 -24.71
CA ALA A 35 4.27 -1.57 -25.57
C ALA A 35 3.86 -1.80 -27.03
N GLU A 36 3.97 -3.04 -27.53
CA GLU A 36 3.52 -3.43 -28.87
C GLU A 36 1.99 -3.45 -29.01
N SER A 37 1.27 -3.59 -27.89
CA SER A 37 -0.20 -3.67 -27.83
C SER A 37 -0.90 -2.29 -27.83
N GLY A 38 -0.14 -1.19 -27.82
CA GLY A 38 -0.65 0.18 -27.87
C GLY A 38 -0.55 0.94 -26.53
N PRO A 39 -0.55 2.30 -26.57
CA PRO A 39 -0.26 3.14 -25.40
C PRO A 39 -1.27 3.03 -24.25
N GLU A 40 -2.47 2.52 -24.49
CA GLU A 40 -3.51 2.31 -23.47
C GLU A 40 -3.22 1.11 -22.55
N VAL A 41 -2.36 0.16 -22.96
CA VAL A 41 -1.99 -1.01 -22.15
C VAL A 41 -0.82 -0.71 -21.19
N LEU A 42 -0.10 0.40 -21.43
CA LEU A 42 1.02 0.85 -20.59
C LEU A 42 0.57 1.70 -19.38
N VAL A 43 -0.73 1.81 -19.15
CA VAL A 43 -1.34 2.53 -18.01
C VAL A 43 -1.45 1.59 -16.79
N ASP A 44 -0.54 0.65 -16.65
CA ASP A 44 -0.38 -0.03 -15.36
C ASP A 44 0.47 0.88 -14.45
N HIS A 45 -0.05 1.10 -13.25
CA HIS A 45 0.38 2.10 -12.27
C HIS A 45 1.73 1.76 -11.59
N SER A 46 2.51 0.86 -12.20
CA SER A 46 3.72 0.21 -11.69
C SER A 46 5.03 0.90 -12.07
N TYR A 47 5.00 2.21 -12.39
CA TYR A 47 6.23 2.98 -12.69
C TYR A 47 7.17 3.16 -11.48
N CYS A 48 6.68 2.89 -10.28
CA CYS A 48 7.47 2.97 -9.06
C CYS A 48 7.68 1.55 -8.51
N SER A 49 8.82 0.94 -8.82
CA SER A 49 9.23 -0.39 -8.30
C SER A 49 9.72 -0.33 -6.84
N CYS A 50 9.34 0.72 -6.11
CA CYS A 50 9.60 0.84 -4.68
C CYS A 50 8.44 0.20 -3.90
N GLY A 51 8.73 -0.15 -2.65
CA GLY A 51 7.81 -0.89 -1.80
C GLY A 51 8.45 -2.19 -1.34
N TRP A 52 7.84 -2.79 -0.31
CA TRP A 52 8.29 -4.07 0.21
C TRP A 52 7.74 -5.21 -0.66
N PRO A 53 8.53 -6.21 -1.07
CA PRO A 53 7.98 -7.32 -1.84
C PRO A 53 6.89 -8.05 -1.05
N GLU A 54 5.75 -8.35 -1.69
CA GLU A 54 4.61 -9.00 -1.03
C GLU A 54 4.99 -10.32 -0.35
N TYR A 55 5.84 -11.13 -0.99
CA TYR A 55 6.34 -12.40 -0.44
C TYR A 55 7.25 -12.24 0.79
N SER A 56 7.56 -11.01 1.20
CA SER A 56 8.37 -10.69 2.37
C SER A 56 7.61 -9.91 3.44
N LEU A 57 6.28 -9.84 3.38
CA LEU A 57 5.42 -9.15 4.36
C LEU A 57 5.64 -9.60 5.81
N VAL A 58 5.93 -10.89 6.01
CA VAL A 58 6.16 -11.48 7.34
C VAL A 58 7.56 -12.12 7.42
N PRO A 59 8.19 -12.12 8.60
CA PRO A 59 9.46 -12.82 8.80
C PRO A 59 9.32 -14.31 8.52
N ARG A 60 10.42 -14.94 8.07
CA ARG A 60 10.47 -16.39 7.78
C ARG A 60 10.10 -17.28 8.97
N GLY A 61 10.33 -16.83 10.20
CA GLY A 61 10.14 -17.64 11.41
C GLY A 61 11.13 -18.79 11.53
N SER A 62 10.70 -19.88 12.18
CA SER A 62 11.51 -21.09 12.41
C SER A 62 10.78 -22.35 11.95
N ARG A 63 11.53 -23.45 11.70
CA ARG A 63 10.93 -24.76 11.36
C ARG A 63 10.02 -25.32 12.45
N LYS A 64 10.19 -24.90 13.71
CA LYS A 64 9.39 -25.32 14.85
C LYS A 64 8.20 -24.38 15.13
N GLY A 65 7.99 -23.37 14.29
CA GLY A 65 7.17 -22.22 14.64
C GLY A 65 7.99 -21.16 15.38
N MET A 66 7.52 -19.92 15.32
CA MET A 66 8.08 -18.79 16.07
C MET A 66 6.91 -17.89 16.45
N ASP A 67 6.80 -17.58 17.73
CA ASP A 67 5.74 -16.74 18.24
C ASP A 67 6.08 -15.26 18.01
N PHE A 68 5.08 -14.50 17.57
CA PHE A 68 5.16 -13.06 17.37
C PHE A 68 4.00 -12.39 18.08
N VAL A 69 4.22 -11.16 18.51
CA VAL A 69 3.14 -10.30 18.99
C VAL A 69 2.58 -9.55 17.78
N LEU A 70 1.30 -9.80 17.48
CA LEU A 70 0.55 -8.95 16.55
C LEU A 70 -0.02 -7.77 17.33
N PHE A 71 0.40 -6.56 16.95
CA PHE A 71 -0.08 -5.32 17.54
C PHE A 71 -0.98 -4.58 16.55
N ALA A 72 -2.11 -4.07 17.05
CA ALA A 72 -3.03 -3.24 16.28
C ALA A 72 -3.47 -2.06 17.16
N MET A 73 -3.43 -0.86 16.58
CA MET A 73 -3.88 0.39 17.19
C MET A 73 -4.89 1.05 16.25
N LEU A 74 -5.91 1.68 16.83
CA LEU A 74 -6.84 2.55 16.13
C LEU A 74 -6.65 3.96 16.68
N THR A 75 -6.38 4.90 15.79
CA THR A 75 -6.21 6.33 16.04
C THR A 75 -7.35 7.11 15.39
N ASP A 76 -7.52 8.38 15.77
CA ASP A 76 -8.53 9.24 15.19
C ASP A 76 -8.04 9.78 13.84
N TYR A 77 -8.70 9.38 12.76
CA TYR A 77 -8.35 9.81 11.41
C TYR A 77 -8.37 11.33 11.23
N GLU A 78 -9.23 12.05 11.95
CA GLU A 78 -9.30 13.51 11.84
C GLU A 78 -8.07 14.19 12.46
N GLU A 79 -7.40 13.53 13.41
CA GLU A 79 -6.13 13.98 14.01
C GLU A 79 -4.93 13.51 13.20
N ASP A 80 -5.02 12.31 12.59
CA ASP A 80 -3.95 11.74 11.79
C ASP A 80 -3.78 12.49 10.46
N ARG A 81 -4.89 12.82 9.77
CA ARG A 81 -4.85 13.33 8.39
C ARG A 81 -4.17 14.70 8.27
N GLU A 82 -3.33 14.86 7.25
CA GLU A 82 -2.83 16.18 6.83
C GLU A 82 -3.87 16.98 6.01
N GLU A 83 -3.82 18.31 6.11
CA GLU A 83 -4.55 19.20 5.20
C GLU A 83 -4.02 19.04 3.76
N GLU A 84 -4.92 18.77 2.81
CA GLU A 84 -4.58 18.49 1.41
C GLU A 84 -4.03 19.75 0.71
N LEU A 85 -2.72 19.82 0.50
CA LEU A 85 -2.11 20.79 -0.42
C LEU A 85 -2.34 20.32 -1.86
N SER A 86 -3.01 21.15 -2.67
CA SER A 86 -3.39 20.85 -4.05
C SER A 86 -2.18 20.77 -5.00
N ALA A 87 -1.45 19.65 -4.98
CA ALA A 87 -0.46 19.36 -5.99
C ALA A 87 -1.12 18.64 -7.19
N PRO A 88 -0.95 19.13 -8.44
CA PRO A 88 -1.77 18.79 -9.61
C PRO A 88 -1.62 17.38 -10.20
N TYR A 89 -0.91 16.46 -9.54
CA TYR A 89 -0.67 15.09 -10.01
C TYR A 89 -1.41 13.99 -9.21
N HIS A 90 -2.49 14.36 -8.50
CA HIS A 90 -3.49 13.56 -7.77
C HIS A 90 -3.70 12.09 -8.17
N ASN A 91 -3.00 11.06 -7.68
CA ASN A 91 -3.45 9.67 -7.93
C ASN A 91 -3.60 8.86 -6.63
N PRO A 92 -4.83 8.45 -6.26
CA PRO A 92 -5.13 7.83 -4.97
C PRO A 92 -4.81 6.33 -4.86
N GLU A 93 -4.30 5.64 -5.90
CA GLU A 93 -4.14 4.17 -5.89
C GLU A 93 -2.74 3.64 -5.50
N HIS A 94 -1.85 4.47 -4.93
CA HIS A 94 -0.45 4.09 -4.71
C HIS A 94 -0.18 3.31 -3.41
N ARG A 95 0.34 2.07 -3.53
CA ARG A 95 0.69 1.16 -2.40
C ARG A 95 2.18 1.15 -1.97
N SER A 96 2.98 2.14 -2.43
CA SER A 96 4.13 2.78 -1.73
C SER A 96 5.33 3.13 -2.64
N MET A 97 5.67 4.41 -2.79
CA MET A 97 6.78 5.07 -2.08
C MET A 97 6.05 6.05 -1.17
N ALA A 98 6.44 6.26 0.08
CA ALA A 98 5.59 6.88 1.10
C ALA A 98 4.74 8.11 0.66
N ALA A 99 5.12 8.90 -0.36
CA ALA A 99 4.26 9.80 -1.13
C ALA A 99 4.48 9.48 -2.60
N ARG A 100 3.42 9.10 -3.31
CA ARG A 100 3.12 9.91 -4.49
C ARG A 100 2.07 10.98 -4.19
N TYR A 101 1.36 10.84 -3.05
CA TYR A 101 0.60 11.84 -2.30
C TYR A 101 0.69 11.51 -0.81
N GLN A 102 1.28 12.38 0.01
CA GLN A 102 1.45 12.23 1.48
C GLN A 102 2.45 11.17 2.01
N MET A 103 3.73 11.54 2.14
CA MET A 103 4.75 10.84 2.97
C MET A 103 4.50 11.10 4.45
N LEU A 104 3.48 11.87 4.78
CA LEU A 104 3.22 12.38 6.12
C LEU A 104 1.70 12.46 6.39
N SER A 105 0.81 11.72 5.71
CA SER A 105 -0.65 11.78 6.01
C SER A 105 -1.03 11.39 7.43
N ASP A 106 -0.05 10.90 8.20
CA ASP A 106 -0.19 10.43 9.55
C ASP A 106 0.67 11.36 10.41
N ASN A 107 0.03 12.25 11.17
CA ASN A 107 0.68 13.26 12.03
C ASN A 107 1.24 12.69 13.35
N GLU A 108 1.42 11.38 13.42
CA GLU A 108 1.91 10.69 14.62
C GLU A 108 3.46 10.66 14.59
N ALA A 109 4.08 11.28 15.61
CA ALA A 109 5.53 11.46 15.74
C ALA A 109 6.29 10.22 16.26
#